data_AF-A0A1S3DXK6-F1
#
_entry.id   AF-A0A1S3DXK6-F1
#
_cell.length_a   1.000
_cell.length_b   1.000
_cell.length_c   1.000
_cell.angle_alpha   90.00
_cell.angle_beta   90.00
_cell.angle_gamma   90.00
#
_symmetry.space_group_name_H-M   'P 1'
#
loop_
_entity.id
_entity.type
_entity.pdbx_description
1 polymer ?
#
loop_
_entity_poly.entity_id
_entity_poly.type
_entity_poly.pdbx_seq_one_letter_code
_entity_poly.pdbx_strand_id
1 'polypeptide(L)'
;MLVAESSGSNLNLPEELLQALPSDPFEQLDVARKITSIALSARIDALQSEASALRAELSEKDGLITELQAQVDSHHAALSEAADKLARA
;
A
#
# COMPACT_ATOMS: atom_id res chain seq x y z
N MET A 1 -3.92 47.40 14.41
CA MET A 1 -3.25 46.49 15.36
C MET A 1 -3.30 45.11 14.73
N LEU A 2 -2.22 44.70 14.05
CA LEU A 2 -2.14 43.42 13.35
C LEU A 2 -1.91 42.33 14.40
N VAL A 3 -2.94 41.51 14.64
CA VAL A 3 -2.84 40.26 15.37
C VAL A 3 -2.03 39.32 14.49
N ALA A 4 -0.75 39.15 14.80
CA ALA A 4 0.03 38.03 14.27
C ALA A 4 -0.43 36.77 15.00
N GLU A 5 -1.13 35.90 14.28
CA GLU A 5 -1.52 34.59 14.78
C GLU A 5 -0.27 33.79 15.17
N SER A 6 -0.08 33.57 16.47
CA SER A 6 0.82 32.54 16.98
C SER A 6 0.08 31.20 17.01
N SER A 7 -0.40 30.77 15.84
CA SER A 7 -0.88 29.40 15.63
C SER A 7 0.32 28.50 15.33
N GLY A 8 1.26 28.45 16.25
CA GLY A 8 2.33 27.47 16.30
C GLY A 8 2.20 26.76 17.63
N SER A 9 1.61 25.57 17.64
CA SER A 9 1.73 24.64 18.75
C SER A 9 3.17 24.70 19.27
N ASN A 10 3.39 24.99 20.55
CA ASN A 10 4.73 25.01 21.13
C ASN A 10 5.34 23.61 20.98
N LEU A 11 6.00 23.37 19.84
CA LEU A 11 6.80 22.21 19.55
C LEU A 11 8.05 22.37 20.40
N ASN A 12 7.98 21.96 21.66
CA ASN A 12 9.15 21.83 22.52
C ASN A 12 10.01 20.70 21.93
N LEU A 13 10.87 21.09 20.99
CA LEU A 13 11.98 20.27 20.52
C LEU A 13 12.98 20.12 21.66
N PRO A 14 13.55 18.92 21.87
CA PRO A 14 14.70 18.73 22.75
C PRO A 14 15.80 19.74 22.45
N GLU A 15 16.47 20.20 23.51
CA GLU A 15 17.55 21.20 23.45
C GLU A 15 18.65 20.79 22.46
N GLU A 16 18.95 19.49 22.41
CA GLU A 16 19.97 18.93 21.51
C GLU A 16 19.59 19.09 20.04
N LEU A 17 18.29 19.02 19.70
CA LEU A 17 17.82 19.22 18.34
C LEU A 17 17.79 20.71 17.99
N LEU A 18 17.46 21.59 18.93
CA LEU A 18 17.54 23.04 18.73
C LEU A 18 18.98 23.49 18.46
N GLN A 19 19.95 22.93 19.18
CA GLN A 19 21.37 23.21 18.96
C GLN A 19 21.90 22.66 17.63
N ALA A 20 21.30 21.59 17.12
CA ALA A 20 21.65 21.00 15.83
C ALA A 20 20.99 21.69 14.62
N LEU A 21 19.95 22.52 14.85
CA LEU A 21 19.30 23.26 13.78
C LEU A 21 20.20 24.41 13.29
N PRO A 22 20.20 24.70 11.97
CA PRO A 22 20.87 25.88 11.45
C PRO A 22 20.32 27.15 12.12
N SER A 23 21.15 28.16 12.35
CA SER A 23 20.70 29.43 12.94
C SER A 23 19.91 30.29 11.93
N ASP A 24 20.15 30.11 10.62
CA ASP A 24 19.43 30.83 9.57
C ASP A 24 18.04 30.21 9.31
N PRO A 25 16.94 30.99 9.40
CA PRO A 25 15.59 30.47 9.18
C PRO A 25 15.34 29.85 7.79
N PHE A 26 16.02 30.31 6.74
CA PHE A 26 15.85 29.72 5.41
C PHE A 26 16.53 28.35 5.31
N GLU A 27 17.73 28.20 5.88
CA GLU A 27 18.39 26.90 6.01
C GLU A 27 17.57 25.92 6.85
N GLN A 28 16.91 26.38 7.92
CA GLN A 28 15.98 25.53 8.70
C GLN A 28 14.82 25.00 7.85
N LEU A 29 14.24 25.86 7.00
CA LEU A 29 13.16 25.45 6.10
C LEU A 29 13.64 24.41 5.07
N ASP A 30 14.88 24.52 4.60
CA ASP A 30 15.49 23.52 3.72
C ASP A 30 15.70 22.19 4.44
N VAL A 31 16.12 22.20 5.71
CA VAL A 31 16.19 20.99 6.55
C VAL A 31 14.79 20.38 6.71
N ALA A 32 13.78 21.17 7.06
CA ALA A 32 12.41 20.70 7.20
C ALA A 32 11.87 20.09 5.90
N ARG A 33 12.18 20.70 4.75
CA ARG A 33 11.82 20.17 3.43
C ARG A 33 12.51 18.85 3.14
N LYS A 34 13.80 18.72 3.44
CA LYS A 34 14.55 17.46 3.28
C LYS A 34 13.96 16.35 4.16
N ILE A 35 13.67 16.64 5.44
CA ILE A 35 13.04 15.68 6.36
C ILE A 35 11.68 15.24 5.81
N THR A 36 10.84 16.19 5.39
CA THR A 36 9.52 15.91 4.83
C THR A 36 9.62 15.08 3.55
N SER A 37 10.59 15.41 2.68
CA SER A 37 10.86 14.66 1.45
C SER A 37 11.24 13.21 1.76
N ILE A 38 12.14 12.98 2.71
CA ILE A 38 12.56 11.63 3.12
C ILE A 38 11.38 10.86 3.72
N ALA A 39 10.61 11.50 4.60
CA ALA A 39 9.43 10.88 5.21
C ALA A 39 8.38 10.50 4.17
N LEU A 40 8.16 11.37 3.17
CA LEU A 40 7.25 11.09 2.07
C LEU A 40 7.76 9.95 1.19
N SER A 41 9.06 9.93 0.85
CA SER A 41 9.67 8.82 0.10
C SER A 41 9.51 7.48 0.83
N ALA A 42 9.81 7.43 2.14
CA ALA A 42 9.63 6.21 2.93
C ALA A 42 8.17 5.73 2.94
N ARG A 43 7.20 6.66 3.00
CA ARG A 43 5.78 6.33 2.91
C ARG A 43 5.38 5.81 1.53
N ILE A 44 5.92 6.41 0.46
CA ILE A 44 5.71 5.95 -0.91
C ILE A 44 6.25 4.53 -1.08
N ASP A 45 7.47 4.26 -0.59
CA ASP A 45 8.10 2.94 -0.68
C ASP A 45 7.28 1.87 0.06
N ALA A 46 6.77 2.21 1.25
CA ALA A 46 5.89 1.32 2.01
C ALA A 46 4.59 1.00 1.24
N LEU A 47 3.94 2.01 0.66
CA LEU A 47 2.73 1.83 -0.14
C LEU A 47 2.99 1.05 -1.42
N GLN A 48 4.14 1.25 -2.06
CA GLN A 48 4.54 0.49 -3.24
C GLN A 48 4.77 -0.99 -2.90
N SER A 49 5.40 -1.27 -1.77
CA SER A 49 5.59 -2.63 -1.25
C SER A 49 4.24 -3.31 -0.98
N GLU A 50 3.34 -2.64 -0.26
CA GLU A 50 1.99 -3.14 0.01
C GLU A 50 1.20 -3.40 -1.28
N ALA A 51 1.23 -2.45 -2.23
CA ALA A 51 0.57 -2.61 -3.51
C ALA A 51 1.17 -3.75 -4.35
N SER A 52 2.45 -4.06 -4.19
CA SER A 52 3.09 -5.21 -4.84
C SER A 52 2.62 -6.53 -4.24
N ALA A 53 2.52 -6.59 -2.90
CA ALA A 53 2.02 -7.76 -2.18
C ALA A 53 0.55 -8.05 -2.53
N LEU A 54 -0.30 -7.03 -2.54
CA LEU A 54 -1.72 -7.17 -2.90
C LEU A 54 -1.90 -7.66 -4.35
N ARG A 55 -1.07 -7.20 -5.29
CA ARG A 55 -1.11 -7.69 -6.68
C ARG A 55 -0.68 -9.15 -6.79
N ALA A 56 0.31 -9.58 -6.01
CA ALA A 56 0.74 -10.98 -5.98
C ALA A 56 -0.38 -11.87 -5.43
N GLU A 57 -1.03 -11.47 -4.33
CA GLU A 57 -2.16 -12.20 -3.75
C GLU A 57 -3.34 -12.28 -4.74
N LEU A 58 -3.64 -11.20 -5.46
CA LEU A 58 -4.69 -11.19 -6.47
C LEU A 58 -4.37 -12.18 -7.61
N SER A 59 -3.13 -12.18 -8.10
CA SER A 59 -2.70 -13.13 -9.13
C SER A 59 -2.77 -14.59 -8.67
N GLU A 60 -2.47 -14.88 -7.40
CA GLU A 60 -2.61 -16.21 -6.83
C GLU A 60 -4.07 -16.65 -6.80
N LYS A 61 -4.97 -15.76 -6.34
CA LYS A 61 -6.42 -16.03 -6.32
C LYS A 61 -6.99 -16.24 -7.72
N ASP A 62 -6.57 -15.45 -8.71
CA ASP A 62 -6.99 -15.64 -10.10
C ASP A 62 -6.56 -17.01 -10.66
N GLY A 63 -5.35 -17.46 -10.29
CA GLY A 63 -4.86 -18.80 -10.60
C GLY A 63 -5.76 -19.90 -10.00
N LEU A 64 -6.09 -19.77 -8.72
CA LEU A 64 -6.98 -20.71 -8.03
C LEU A 64 -8.38 -20.74 -8.64
N ILE A 65 -8.93 -19.56 -9.00
CA ILE A 65 -10.24 -19.47 -9.67
C ILE A 65 -10.22 -20.23 -11.00
N THR A 66 -9.17 -20.03 -11.81
CA THR A 66 -9.01 -20.70 -13.10
C THR A 66 -8.95 -22.22 -12.93
N GLU A 67 -8.19 -22.70 -11.94
CA GLU A 67 -8.09 -24.13 -11.64
C GLU A 67 -9.44 -24.71 -11.18
N LEU A 68 -10.15 -24.03 -10.29
CA LEU A 68 -11.48 -24.45 -9.84
C LEU A 68 -12.49 -24.49 -10.99
N GLN A 69 -12.45 -23.52 -11.90
CA GLN A 69 -13.29 -23.50 -13.10
C GLN A 69 -13.02 -24.73 -13.98
N ALA A 70 -11.74 -25.06 -14.22
CA ALA A 70 -11.37 -26.24 -15.00
C ALA A 70 -11.85 -27.55 -14.35
N GLN A 71 -11.81 -27.64 -13.02
CA GLN A 71 -12.33 -28.80 -12.29
C GLN A 71 -13.85 -28.92 -12.43
N VAL A 72 -14.58 -27.80 -12.30
CA VAL A 72 -16.04 -27.76 -12.48
C VAL A 72 -16.42 -28.23 -13.88
N ASP A 73 -15.74 -27.71 -14.91
CA ASP A 73 -16.01 -28.09 -16.31
C ASP A 73 -15.73 -29.58 -16.55
N SER A 74 -14.63 -30.09 -16.00
CA SER A 74 -14.29 -31.52 -16.07
C SER A 74 -15.35 -32.40 -15.40
N HIS A 75 -15.79 -32.04 -14.20
CA HIS A 75 -16.84 -32.77 -13.49
C HIS A 75 -18.19 -32.70 -14.22
N HIS A 76 -18.53 -31.54 -14.79
CA HIS A 76 -19.74 -31.38 -15.58
C HIS A 76 -19.74 -32.30 -16.81
N ALA A 77 -18.61 -32.34 -17.54
CA ALA A 77 -18.46 -33.22 -18.70
C ALA A 77 -18.59 -34.70 -18.32
N ALA A 78 -17.93 -35.13 -17.25
CA ALA A 78 -17.99 -36.51 -16.75
C ALA A 78 -19.41 -36.90 -16.31
N LEU A 79 -20.13 -36.00 -15.65
CA LEU A 79 -21.51 -36.22 -15.23
C LEU A 79 -22.46 -36.32 -16.43
N SER A 80 -22.30 -35.45 -17.42
CA SER A 80 -23.06 -35.48 -18.67
C SER A 80 -22.85 -36.81 -19.41
N GLU A 81 -21.60 -37.25 -19.55
CA GLU A 81 -21.27 -38.52 -20.18
C GLU A 81 -21.88 -39.72 -19.43
N ALA A 82 -21.84 -39.71 -18.09
CA ALA A 82 -22.45 -40.75 -17.28
C ALA A 82 -23.98 -40.79 -17.43
N ALA A 83 -24.63 -39.61 -17.47
CA ALA A 83 -26.07 -39.50 -17.71
C ALA A 83 -26.47 -40.01 -19.09
N ASP A 84 -25.72 -39.66 -20.13
CA ASP A 84 -25.93 -40.15 -21.50
C ASP A 84 -25.80 -41.67 -21.60
N LYS A 85 -24.82 -42.26 -20.90
CA LYS A 85 -24.66 -43.72 -20.82
C LYS A 85 -25.86 -44.37 -20.15
N LEU A 86 -26.34 -43.81 -19.04
CA LEU A 86 -27.49 -44.33 -18.31
C LEU A 86 -28.78 -44.25 -19.15
N ALA A 87 -28.97 -43.17 -19.91
CA ALA A 87 -30.14 -43.00 -20.78
C ALA A 87 -30.19 -44.00 -21.96
N ARG A 88 -29.06 -44.63 -22.30
CA ARG A 88 -28.94 -45.62 -23.37
C ARG A 88 -28.96 -47.07 -22.89
N ALA A 89 -28.94 -47.30 -21.58
CA ALA A 89 -29.00 -48.62 -20.95
C ALA A 89 -30.45 -49.07 -20.72
#